data_AF-A0A2V9REB9-F1
#
_entry.id   AF-A0A2V9REB9-F1
#
_cell.length_a   1.000
_cell.length_b   1.000
_cell.length_c   1.000
_cell.angle_alpha   90.00
_cell.angle_beta   90.00
_cell.angle_gamma   90.00
#
_symmetry.space_group_name_H-M   'P 1'
#
loop_
_entity.id
_entity.type
_entity.pdbx_description
1 polymer ?
#
loop_
_entity_poly.entity_id
_entity_poly.type
_entity_poly.pdbx_seq_one_letter_code
_entity_poly.pdbx_strand_id
1 'polypeptide(L)'
;MPRELLNHSQAHGPKVASVIAHTMTSNAEHLDPVGDLYLLARLRGLADSHLPHPALELTGDLSCIRGCEVRVTVTGEDVLSGRRNFVELNGVDDWVGGVHLDSGTGAVWFRRGEELVGSATA
;
A
#
# COMPACT_ATOMS: atom_id res chain seq x y z
N MET A 1 7.14 3.50 2.19
CA MET A 1 5.76 4.01 2.12
C MET A 1 4.67 2.93 2.15
N PRO A 2 4.52 1.98 1.19
CA PRO A 2 3.40 1.01 1.22
C PRO A 2 3.42 0.08 2.43
N ARG A 3 4.62 -0.39 2.82
CA ARG A 3 4.80 -1.26 3.97
C ARG A 3 4.53 -0.56 5.31
N GLU A 4 4.94 0.70 5.46
CA GLU A 4 4.67 1.48 6.68
C GLU A 4 3.18 1.75 6.85
N LEU A 5 2.50 2.10 5.75
CA LEU A 5 1.04 2.28 5.78
C LEU A 5 0.33 0.97 6.16
N LEU A 6 0.76 -0.17 5.61
CA LEU A 6 0.22 -1.48 5.97
C LEU A 6 0.52 -1.86 7.44
N ASN A 7 1.71 -1.55 7.94
CA ASN A 7 2.07 -1.72 9.36
C ASN A 7 1.16 -0.88 10.27
N HIS A 8 0.96 0.40 9.95
CA HIS A 8 0.09 1.28 10.73
C HIS A 8 -1.38 0.86 10.64
N SER A 9 -1.84 0.30 9.52
CA SER A 9 -3.16 -0.32 9.41
C SER A 9 -3.33 -1.48 10.41
N GLN A 10 -2.30 -2.32 10.58
CA GLN A 10 -2.32 -3.40 11.57
C GLN A 10 -2.31 -2.87 13.01
N ALA A 11 -1.46 -1.87 13.29
CA ALA A 11 -1.22 -1.39 14.65
C ALA A 11 -2.28 -0.41 15.17
N HIS A 12 -2.92 0.36 14.29
CA HIS A 12 -3.74 1.52 14.66
C HIS A 12 -5.14 1.53 14.04
N GLY A 13 -5.51 0.48 13.30
CA GLY A 13 -6.89 0.23 12.90
C GLY A 13 -7.82 0.08 14.12
N PRO A 14 -9.15 0.13 13.93
CA PRO A 14 -9.83 0.14 12.64
C PRO A 14 -9.97 1.53 12.02
N LYS A 15 -9.76 2.62 12.73
CA LYS A 15 -10.06 3.97 12.20
C LYS A 15 -9.00 4.42 11.19
N VAL A 16 -9.39 4.69 9.94
CA VAL A 16 -8.48 5.22 8.91
C VAL A 16 -7.82 6.52 9.33
N ALA A 17 -8.55 7.40 10.02
CA ALA A 17 -7.99 8.63 10.58
C ALA A 17 -6.77 8.38 11.51
N SER A 18 -6.82 7.31 12.31
CA SER A 18 -5.72 6.93 13.22
C SER A 18 -4.51 6.45 12.43
N VAL A 19 -4.74 5.55 11.46
CA VAL A 19 -3.70 5.01 10.57
C VAL A 19 -2.98 6.13 9.81
N ILE A 20 -3.73 7.07 9.23
CA ILE A 20 -3.18 8.23 8.52
C ILE A 20 -2.37 9.12 9.47
N ALA A 21 -2.91 9.48 10.63
CA ALA A 21 -2.22 10.35 11.59
C ALA A 21 -0.88 9.75 12.05
N HIS A 22 -0.87 8.44 12.35
CA HIS A 22 0.37 7.75 12.71
C HIS A 22 1.36 7.67 11.54
N THR A 23 0.88 7.44 10.32
CA THR A 23 1.75 7.39 9.13
C THR A 23 2.35 8.76 8.80
N MET A 24 1.61 9.84 8.98
CA MET A 24 2.10 11.21 8.77
C MET A 24 3.16 11.61 9.79
N THR A 25 3.01 11.16 11.05
CA THR A 25 3.87 11.59 12.16
C THR A 25 5.10 10.71 12.34
N SER A 26 5.05 9.43 11.95
CA SER A 26 6.17 8.49 12.16
C SER A 26 7.45 8.87 11.42
N ASN A 27 7.35 9.62 10.31
CA ASN A 27 8.49 10.05 9.50
C ASN A 27 8.63 11.58 9.39
N ALA A 28 7.87 12.35 10.17
CA ALA A 28 7.77 13.81 10.02
C ALA A 28 9.11 14.57 10.18
N GLU A 29 10.08 13.97 10.88
CA GLU A 29 11.40 14.57 11.11
C GLU A 29 12.44 14.21 10.04
N HIS A 30 12.15 13.23 9.17
CA HIS A 30 13.15 12.62 8.28
C HIS A 30 12.77 12.65 6.80
N LEU A 31 11.49 12.85 6.47
CA LEU A 31 10.98 12.82 5.10
C LEU A 31 10.09 14.01 4.81
N ASP A 32 9.92 14.31 3.52
CA ASP A 32 8.90 15.26 3.08
C ASP A 32 7.51 14.78 3.53
N PRO A 33 6.68 15.69 4.07
CA PRO A 33 5.35 15.33 4.54
C PRO A 33 4.47 14.86 3.39
N VAL A 34 3.70 13.80 3.63
CA VAL A 34 2.69 13.30 2.70
C VAL A 34 1.30 13.76 3.12
N GLY A 35 0.47 14.09 2.13
CA GLY A 35 -0.92 14.50 2.35
C GLY A 35 -1.81 13.31 2.77
N ASP A 36 -2.82 13.61 3.58
CA ASP A 36 -3.82 12.65 4.04
C ASP A 36 -4.66 12.04 2.89
N LEU A 37 -5.04 12.85 1.89
CA LEU A 37 -5.75 12.39 0.70
C LEU A 37 -4.93 11.38 -0.12
N TYR A 38 -3.62 11.58 -0.20
CA TYR A 38 -2.73 10.63 -0.84
C TYR A 38 -2.70 9.31 -0.07
N LEU A 39 -2.56 9.35 1.26
CA LEU A 39 -2.58 8.15 2.10
C LEU A 39 -3.93 7.41 2.03
N LEU A 40 -5.06 8.13 1.98
CA LEU A 40 -6.37 7.52 1.75
C LEU A 40 -6.44 6.82 0.39
N ALA A 41 -5.92 7.45 -0.68
CA ALA A 41 -5.85 6.81 -1.99
C ALA A 41 -4.98 5.55 -1.96
N ARG A 42 -3.86 5.55 -1.22
CA ARG A 42 -3.04 4.35 -1.03
C ARG A 42 -3.76 3.24 -0.26
N LEU A 43 -4.50 3.57 0.80
CA LEU A 43 -5.31 2.59 1.52
C LEU A 43 -6.37 1.95 0.61
N ARG A 44 -7.04 2.76 -0.22
CA ARG A 44 -8.00 2.25 -1.21
C ARG A 44 -7.34 1.34 -2.23
N GLY A 45 -6.16 1.68 -2.74
CA GLY A 45 -5.41 0.82 -3.67
C GLY A 45 -5.04 -0.54 -3.04
N LEU A 46 -4.64 -0.55 -1.76
CA LEU A 46 -4.35 -1.81 -1.04
C LEU A 46 -5.60 -2.66 -0.74
N ALA A 47 -6.78 -2.05 -0.80
CA ALA A 47 -8.08 -2.67 -0.54
C ALA A 47 -8.94 -2.85 -1.80
N ASP A 48 -8.40 -2.56 -2.98
CA ASP A 48 -9.18 -2.61 -4.22
C ASP A 48 -9.66 -4.05 -4.47
N SER A 49 -10.98 -4.20 -4.59
CA SER A 49 -11.65 -5.49 -4.79
C SER A 49 -11.32 -6.15 -6.13
N HIS A 50 -10.75 -5.40 -7.08
CA HIS A 50 -10.27 -5.96 -8.35
C HIS A 50 -8.89 -6.63 -8.22
N LEU A 51 -8.17 -6.41 -7.11
CA LEU A 51 -6.94 -7.14 -6.86
C LEU A 51 -7.22 -8.62 -6.60
N PRO A 52 -6.41 -9.55 -7.15
CA PRO A 52 -6.53 -10.96 -6.83
C PRO A 52 -6.36 -11.24 -5.33
N HIS A 53 -5.48 -10.50 -4.67
CA HIS A 53 -5.13 -10.69 -3.27
C HIS A 53 -5.01 -9.34 -2.52
N PRO A 54 -6.13 -8.67 -2.19
CA PRO A 54 -6.11 -7.39 -1.46
C PRO A 54 -5.41 -7.55 -0.10
N ALA A 55 -4.55 -6.59 0.27
CA ALA A 55 -3.84 -6.59 1.54
C ALA A 55 -4.65 -5.95 2.68
N LEU A 56 -5.63 -5.12 2.32
CA LEU A 56 -6.53 -4.44 3.22
C LEU A 56 -7.98 -4.70 2.83
N GLU A 57 -8.86 -4.44 3.78
CA GLU A 57 -10.30 -4.33 3.59
C GLU A 57 -10.73 -3.00 4.18
N LEU A 58 -11.53 -2.24 3.42
CA LEU A 58 -12.12 -1.00 3.88
C LEU A 58 -13.63 -1.14 4.04
N THR A 59 -14.16 -0.57 5.12
CA THR A 59 -15.59 -0.57 5.43
C THR A 59 -16.04 0.84 5.86
N GLY A 60 -17.35 1.03 5.99
CA GLY A 60 -17.95 2.32 6.35
C GLY A 60 -18.13 3.27 5.17
N ASP A 61 -18.07 4.57 5.43
CA ASP A 61 -18.13 5.61 4.40
C ASP A 61 -16.75 5.80 3.75
N LEU A 62 -16.55 5.11 2.63
CA LEU A 62 -15.30 5.17 1.89
C LEU A 62 -15.01 6.55 1.31
N SER A 63 -15.97 7.47 1.24
CA SER A 63 -15.78 8.82 0.68
C SER A 63 -15.08 9.78 1.64
N CYS A 64 -15.05 9.49 2.94
CA CYS A 64 -14.44 10.36 3.94
C CYS A 64 -13.52 9.61 4.92
N ILE A 65 -12.40 10.25 5.30
CA ILE A 65 -11.41 9.68 6.23
C ILE A 65 -12.02 9.30 7.58
N ARG A 66 -12.96 10.12 8.08
CA ARG A 66 -13.54 9.97 9.43
C ARG A 66 -14.56 8.84 9.53
N GLY A 67 -15.22 8.51 8.43
CA GLY A 67 -16.25 7.46 8.36
C GLY A 67 -15.73 6.13 7.83
N CYS A 68 -14.44 6.04 7.48
CA CYS A 68 -13.82 4.86 6.90
C CYS A 68 -13.05 4.06 7.95
N GLU A 69 -13.24 2.75 7.91
CA GLU A 69 -12.51 1.78 8.71
C GLU A 69 -11.63 0.89 7.83
N VAL A 70 -10.57 0.34 8.42
CA VAL A 70 -9.58 -0.51 7.76
C VAL A 70 -9.27 -1.74 8.60
N ARG A 71 -9.17 -2.88 7.94
CA ARG A 71 -8.68 -4.15 8.49
C ARG A 71 -7.60 -4.72 7.58
N VAL A 72 -6.57 -5.32 8.17
CA VAL A 72 -5.55 -6.08 7.44
C VAL A 72 -6.11 -7.46 7.11
N THR A 73 -5.98 -7.89 5.86
CA THR A 73 -6.41 -9.23 5.43
C THR A 73 -5.34 -10.28 5.78
N VAL A 74 -5.67 -11.56 5.65
CA VAL A 74 -4.67 -12.65 5.75
C VAL A 74 -3.51 -12.43 4.77
N THR A 75 -3.80 -11.98 3.55
CA THR A 75 -2.75 -11.61 2.59
C THR A 75 -1.89 -10.47 3.11
N GLY A 76 -2.50 -9.43 3.71
CA GLY A 76 -1.75 -8.33 4.31
C GLY A 76 -0.80 -8.79 5.41
N GLU A 77 -1.24 -9.72 6.27
CA GLU A 77 -0.40 -10.32 7.31
C GLU A 77 0.76 -11.16 6.74
N ASP A 78 0.49 -11.93 5.69
CA ASP A 78 1.52 -12.68 4.95
C ASP A 78 2.57 -11.74 4.33
N VAL A 79 2.13 -10.60 3.78
CA VAL A 79 3.03 -9.59 3.23
C VAL A 79 3.87 -8.93 4.33
N LEU A 80 3.26 -8.55 5.45
CA LEU A 80 3.97 -7.91 6.56
C LEU A 80 5.04 -8.82 7.19
N SER A 81 4.74 -10.12 7.28
CA SER A 81 5.65 -11.14 7.78
C SER A 81 6.70 -11.59 6.77
N GLY A 82 6.62 -11.12 5.51
CA GLY A 82 7.54 -11.51 4.43
C GLY A 82 7.30 -12.93 3.90
N ARG A 83 6.18 -13.57 4.24
CA ARG A 83 5.80 -14.89 3.69
C ARG A 83 5.36 -14.80 2.23
N ARG A 84 4.86 -13.64 1.81
CA ARG A 84 4.48 -13.36 0.42
C ARG A 84 4.91 -11.96 0.01
N ASN A 85 5.16 -11.78 -1.29
CA ASN A 85 5.44 -10.48 -1.88
C ASN A 85 4.15 -9.92 -2.51
N PHE A 86 3.75 -8.70 -2.12
CA PHE A 86 2.53 -8.07 -2.64
C PHE A 86 2.55 -7.90 -4.15
N VAL A 87 3.71 -7.57 -4.73
CA VAL A 87 3.84 -7.33 -6.17
C VAL A 87 3.78 -8.64 -6.95
N GLU A 88 4.36 -9.73 -6.43
CA GLU A 88 4.25 -11.05 -7.08
C GLU A 88 2.79 -11.54 -7.10
N LEU A 89 2.00 -11.16 -6.09
CA LEU A 89 0.59 -11.54 -5.99
C LEU A 89 -0.34 -10.69 -6.87
N ASN A 90 -0.09 -9.38 -6.95
CA ASN A 90 -1.06 -8.41 -7.46
C ASN A 90 -0.54 -7.58 -8.63
N GLY A 91 0.76 -7.64 -8.93
CA GLY A 91 1.42 -6.72 -9.85
C GLY A 91 1.55 -5.30 -9.29
N VAL A 92 1.91 -4.38 -10.19
CA VAL A 92 1.88 -2.92 -10.02
C VAL A 92 1.05 -2.35 -11.16
N ASP A 93 0.05 -1.54 -10.80
CA ASP A 93 -0.71 -0.66 -11.69
C ASP A 93 -0.93 0.65 -10.93
N ASP A 94 -0.11 1.66 -11.20
CA ASP A 94 -0.03 2.85 -10.36
C ASP A 94 0.43 4.09 -11.14
N TRP A 95 -0.07 5.26 -10.76
CA TRP A 95 0.38 6.53 -11.31
C TRP A 95 1.24 7.28 -10.29
N VAL A 96 2.52 7.46 -10.62
CA VAL A 96 3.48 8.14 -9.75
C VAL A 96 4.14 9.27 -10.53
N GLY A 97 3.87 10.52 -10.14
CA GLY A 97 4.50 11.70 -10.75
C GLY A 97 4.26 11.84 -12.26
N GLY A 98 3.10 11.38 -12.75
CA GLY A 98 2.76 11.40 -14.18
C GLY A 98 3.32 10.22 -14.98
N VAL A 99 3.96 9.25 -14.33
CA VAL A 99 4.39 7.99 -14.94
C VAL A 99 3.42 6.88 -14.52
N HIS A 100 2.94 6.12 -15.50
CA HIS A 100 2.16 4.91 -15.26
C HIS A 100 3.12 3.73 -15.10
N LEU A 101 3.15 3.16 -13.89
CA LEU A 101 3.86 1.95 -13.57
C LEU A 101 2.91 0.77 -13.76
N ASP A 102 3.11 0.03 -14.84
CA ASP A 102 2.32 -1.17 -15.15
C ASP A 102 3.25 -2.37 -15.33
N SER A 103 3.24 -3.26 -14.33
CA SER A 103 4.04 -4.50 -14.34
C SER A 103 3.64 -5.48 -15.45
N GLY A 104 2.40 -5.41 -15.95
CA GLY A 104 1.89 -6.25 -17.04
C GLY A 104 2.53 -5.95 -18.39
N THR A 105 3.13 -4.77 -18.55
CA THR A 105 3.85 -4.38 -19.79
C THR A 105 5.24 -4.99 -19.91
N GLY A 106 5.79 -5.59 -18.84
CA GLY A 106 7.17 -6.06 -18.82
C GLY A 106 8.22 -4.96 -18.60
N ALA A 107 7.80 -3.70 -18.41
CA ALA A 107 8.70 -2.53 -18.37
C ALA A 107 9.10 -2.08 -16.95
N VAL A 108 8.75 -2.84 -15.92
CA VAL A 108 9.06 -2.51 -14.51
C VAL A 108 10.29 -3.28 -14.04
N TRP A 109 11.14 -2.61 -13.27
CA TRP A 109 12.33 -3.20 -12.65
C TRP A 109 12.18 -3.26 -11.14
N PHE A 110 12.57 -4.38 -10.55
CA PHE A 110 12.55 -4.61 -9.10
C PHE A 110 13.95 -4.66 -8.56
N ARG A 111 14.16 -4.13 -7.36
CA ARG A 111 15.43 -4.27 -6.65
C ARG A 111 15.45 -5.59 -5.88
N ARG A 112 16.42 -6.46 -6.16
CA ARG A 112 16.71 -7.70 -5.42
C ARG A 112 18.14 -7.61 -4.87
N GLY A 113 18.27 -7.23 -3.60
CA GLY A 113 19.58 -6.92 -3.01
C GLY A 113 20.21 -5.70 -3.69
N GLU A 114 21.38 -5.89 -4.29
CA GLU A 114 22.11 -4.86 -5.04
C GLU A 114 21.81 -4.89 -6.55
N GLU A 115 20.96 -5.80 -7.01
CA GLU A 115 20.64 -5.98 -8.42
C GLU A 115 19.25 -5.43 -8.78
N LEU A 116 19.10 -4.99 -10.04
CA LEU A 116 17.81 -4.68 -10.65
C LEU A 116 17.40 -5.83 -11.57
N VAL A 117 16.25 -6.42 -11.30
CA VAL A 117 15.67 -7.52 -12.11
C VAL A 117 14.43 -6.99 -12.84
N GLY A 118 14.36 -7.21 -14.15
CA GLY A 118 13.20 -6.82 -14.96
C GLY A 118 12.01 -7.74 -14.69
N SER A 119 10.78 -7.25 -14.84
CA SER A 119 9.57 -8.03 -14.57
C SER A 119 9.39 -9.26 -15.47
N ALA A 120 10.09 -9.35 -16.61
CA ALA A 120 10.18 -10.56 -17.43
C ALA A 120 11.03 -11.70 -16.81
N THR A 121 11.78 -11.39 -15.75
CA THR A 121 12.79 -12.27 -15.11
C THR A 121 12.65 -12.33 -13.57
N ALA A 122 11.66 -11.64 -13.01
CA ALA A 122 11.50 -11.44 -11.57
C ALA A 122 10.74 -12.59 -10.90
#